data_AF-A0AAV2B918-F1
#
_entry.id   AF-A0AAV2B918-F1
#
_cell.length_a   1.000
_cell.length_b   1.000
_cell.length_c   1.000
_cell.angle_alpha   90.00
_cell.angle_beta   90.00
_cell.angle_gamma   90.00
#
_symmetry.space_group_name_H-M   'P 1'
#
loop_
_entity.id
_entity.type
_entity.pdbx_description
1 polymer ?
#
loop_
_entity_poly.entity_id
_entity_poly.type
_entity_poly.pdbx_seq_one_letter_code
_entity_poly.pdbx_strand_id
1 'polypeptide(L)'
;MVAPDTIPNGTKIMSLTHSALKVIDSFNFLPMSLAKLPSIFDLSELKKGFFPHLINDKEHPDYIGPFPDARFYNPDGISVNTRK
;
A
#
# COMPACT_ATOMS: atom_id res chain seq x y z
N MET A 1 -23.66 -21.26 -1.82
CA MET A 1 -22.61 -20.38 -1.25
C MET A 1 -23.31 -19.37 -0.36
N VAL A 2 -22.80 -19.11 0.84
CA VAL A 2 -23.35 -18.08 1.73
C VAL A 2 -22.75 -16.75 1.29
N ALA A 3 -23.58 -15.72 1.15
CA ALA A 3 -23.09 -14.38 0.83
C ALA A 3 -22.34 -13.81 2.05
N PRO A 4 -21.25 -13.07 1.85
CA PRO A 4 -20.52 -12.45 2.95
C PRO A 4 -21.31 -11.29 3.56
N ASP A 5 -21.17 -11.09 4.87
CA ASP A 5 -21.74 -9.94 5.57
C ASP A 5 -20.89 -8.70 5.33
N THR A 6 -21.52 -7.62 4.88
CA THR A 6 -20.82 -6.38 4.50
C THR A 6 -21.35 -5.17 5.24
N ILE A 7 -20.44 -4.24 5.60
CA ILE A 7 -20.78 -2.89 6.04
C ILE A 7 -20.41 -1.92 4.91
N PRO A 8 -21.38 -1.34 4.17
CA PRO A 8 -21.10 -0.38 3.11
C PRO A 8 -21.05 1.08 3.60
N ASN A 9 -20.42 1.95 2.81
CA ASN A 9 -20.50 3.41 2.92
C ASN A 9 -20.50 4.01 1.50
N GLY A 10 -21.68 4.34 0.98
CA GLY A 10 -21.85 4.71 -0.43
C GLY A 10 -21.38 3.58 -1.35
N THR A 11 -20.36 3.86 -2.18
CA THR A 11 -19.77 2.87 -3.11
C THR A 11 -18.61 2.06 -2.50
N LYS A 12 -18.28 2.25 -1.22
CA LYS A 12 -17.19 1.54 -0.54
C LYS A 12 -17.72 0.41 0.34
N ILE A 13 -16.98 -0.70 0.41
CA ILE A 13 -17.18 -1.75 1.42
C ILE A 13 -16.19 -1.48 2.55
N MET A 14 -16.70 -1.09 3.71
CA MET A 14 -15.90 -0.76 4.89
C MET A 14 -15.42 -2.02 5.62
N SER A 15 -16.26 -3.05 5.65
CA SER A 15 -15.90 -4.35 6.21
C SER A 15 -16.60 -5.45 5.45
N LEU A 16 -15.90 -6.57 5.30
CA LEU A 16 -16.39 -7.81 4.70
C LEU A 16 -16.10 -8.93 5.69
N THR A 17 -17.12 -9.68 6.10
CA THR A 17 -16.98 -10.86 6.94
C THR A 17 -17.50 -12.08 6.20
N HIS A 18 -16.68 -13.12 6.09
CA HIS A 18 -17.05 -14.38 5.48
C HIS A 18 -16.47 -15.55 6.26
N SER A 19 -17.33 -16.40 6.79
CA SER A 19 -16.96 -17.47 7.72
C SER A 19 -16.17 -16.90 8.92
N ALA A 20 -14.90 -17.28 9.09
CA ALA A 20 -14.03 -16.79 10.16
C ALA A 20 -13.12 -15.61 9.74
N LEU A 21 -13.18 -15.17 8.47
CA LEU A 21 -12.34 -14.10 7.96
C LEU A 21 -13.08 -12.76 8.00
N LYS A 22 -12.47 -11.76 8.63
CA LYS A 22 -12.92 -10.37 8.58
C LYS A 22 -11.87 -9.51 7.92
N VAL A 23 -12.25 -8.86 6.82
CA VAL A 23 -11.44 -7.87 6.11
C VAL A 23 -11.94 -6.48 6.48
N ILE A 24 -11.02 -5.61 6.87
CA ILE A 24 -11.25 -4.20 7.18
C ILE A 24 -10.15 -3.41 6.49
N ASP A 25 -10.52 -2.35 5.79
CA ASP A 25 -9.57 -1.44 5.14
C ASP A 25 -9.11 -0.36 6.13
N SER A 26 -7.81 -0.14 6.26
CA SER A 26 -7.25 0.94 7.09
C SER A 26 -7.58 2.33 6.54
N PHE A 27 -7.83 2.45 5.23
CA PHE A 27 -8.21 3.69 4.58
C PHE A 27 -9.54 4.25 5.09
N ASN A 28 -10.36 3.41 5.73
CA ASN A 28 -11.58 3.79 6.42
C ASN A 28 -11.34 4.74 7.62
N PHE A 29 -10.17 4.63 8.23
CA PHE A 29 -9.79 5.40 9.42
C PHE A 29 -8.69 6.41 9.10
N LEU A 30 -7.84 6.10 8.12
CA LEU A 30 -6.70 6.89 7.70
C LEU A 30 -6.82 7.20 6.20
N PRO A 31 -7.66 8.17 5.80
CA PRO A 31 -7.96 8.47 4.40
C PRO A 31 -6.80 9.26 3.72
N MET A 32 -5.61 8.67 3.74
CA MET A 32 -4.37 9.29 3.28
C MET A 32 -3.36 8.23 2.82
N SER A 33 -2.26 8.65 2.21
CA SER A 33 -1.16 7.75 1.86
C SER A 33 -0.39 7.31 3.11
N LEU A 34 0.11 6.07 3.08
CA LEU A 34 0.97 5.53 4.14
C LEU A 34 2.24 6.38 4.39
N ALA A 35 2.70 7.14 3.39
CA ALA A 35 3.85 8.04 3.53
C ALA A 35 3.59 9.23 4.45
N LYS A 36 2.33 9.64 4.65
CA LYS A 36 1.94 10.71 5.59
C LYS A 36 1.79 10.21 7.03
N LEU A 37 1.79 8.90 7.24
CA LEU A 37 1.56 8.31 8.55
C LEU A 37 2.57 8.77 9.62
N PRO A 38 3.90 8.80 9.37
CA PRO A 38 4.85 9.28 10.36
C PRO A 38 4.57 10.72 10.83
N SER A 39 4.23 11.62 9.90
CA SER A 39 3.97 13.03 10.23
C SER A 39 2.76 13.26 11.13
N ILE A 40 1.77 12.36 11.11
CA ILE A 40 0.59 12.46 11.98
C ILE A 40 0.88 12.00 13.40
N PHE A 41 1.84 11.09 13.56
CA PHE A 41 2.29 10.62 14.87
C PHE A 41 3.52 11.38 15.38
N ASP A 42 3.90 12.48 14.71
CA ASP A 42 5.09 13.28 14.99
C ASP A 42 6.38 12.44 15.05
N LEU A 43 6.45 11.39 14.20
CA LEU A 43 7.60 10.51 14.06
C LEU A 43 8.53 11.08 13.01
N SER A 44 9.80 11.29 13.38
CA SER A 44 10.80 11.92 12.51
C SER A 44 11.82 10.91 11.98
N GLU A 45 12.02 9.82 12.71
CA GLU A 45 12.97 8.75 12.47
C GLU A 45 12.43 7.69 11.49
N LEU A 46 11.12 7.63 11.27
CA LEU A 46 10.46 6.67 10.38
C LEU A 46 9.90 7.35 9.13
N LYS A 47 10.18 6.76 7.96
CA LYS A 47 9.56 7.15 6.68
C LYS A 47 9.15 5.90 5.92
N LYS A 48 8.05 6.01 5.17
CA LYS A 48 7.68 4.97 4.21
C LYS A 48 8.72 4.94 3.08
N GLY A 49 9.29 3.76 2.81
CA GLY A 49 10.13 3.55 1.64
C GLY A 49 9.33 3.49 0.32
N PHE A 50 10.06 3.36 -0.79
CA PHE A 50 9.50 3.13 -2.12
C PHE A 50 9.43 1.62 -2.41
N PHE A 51 8.46 1.22 -3.24
CA PHE A 51 8.35 -0.14 -3.73
C PHE A 51 8.95 -0.24 -5.14
N PRO A 52 9.76 -1.27 -5.45
CA PRO A 52 10.34 -1.46 -6.78
C PRO A 52 9.26 -2.00 -7.73
N HIS A 53 8.41 -1.11 -8.22
CA HIS A 53 7.22 -1.45 -9.01
C HIS A 53 7.51 -2.26 -10.29
N LEU A 54 8.71 -2.14 -10.84
CA LEU A 54 9.08 -2.74 -12.11
C LEU A 54 9.84 -4.07 -11.97
N ILE A 55 10.12 -4.54 -10.75
CA ILE A 55 10.90 -5.78 -10.56
C ILE A 55 10.06 -7.05 -10.67
N ASN A 56 8.75 -6.95 -10.52
CA ASN A 56 7.86 -8.09 -10.67
C ASN A 56 7.58 -8.34 -12.16
N ASP A 57 8.64 -8.70 -12.88
CA ASP A 57 8.60 -9.08 -14.28
C ASP A 57 8.86 -10.59 -14.43
N LYS A 58 8.69 -11.10 -15.66
CA LYS A 58 8.88 -12.52 -15.95
C LYS A 58 10.33 -12.98 -15.80
N GLU A 59 11.29 -12.05 -15.78
CA GLU A 59 12.71 -12.34 -15.68
C GLU A 59 13.14 -12.51 -14.21
N HIS A 60 12.39 -11.91 -13.27
CA HIS A 60 12.70 -11.94 -11.84
C HIS A 60 11.49 -12.38 -10.97
N PRO A 61 10.84 -13.53 -11.27
CA PRO A 61 9.61 -13.94 -10.57
C PRO A 61 9.80 -14.13 -9.06
N ASP A 62 11.01 -14.51 -8.65
CA ASP A 62 11.38 -14.79 -7.25
C ASP A 62 12.68 -14.05 -6.88
N TYR A 63 12.76 -12.75 -7.19
CA TYR A 63 13.96 -11.94 -6.90
C TYR A 63 14.34 -12.00 -5.41
N ILE A 64 15.49 -12.62 -5.12
CA ILE A 64 16.17 -12.57 -3.83
C ILE A 64 17.55 -11.97 -4.08
N GLY A 65 17.77 -10.74 -3.62
CA GLY A 65 18.98 -10.01 -3.92
C GLY A 65 19.12 -8.72 -3.11
N PRO A 66 20.16 -7.91 -3.41
CA PRO A 66 20.34 -6.60 -2.80
C PRO A 66 19.19 -5.63 -3.18
N PHE A 67 19.24 -4.41 -2.68
CA PHE A 67 18.28 -3.39 -3.09
C PHE A 67 18.37 -3.16 -4.61
N PRO A 68 17.22 -3.16 -5.34
CA PRO A 68 17.19 -2.88 -6.77
C PRO A 68 17.72 -1.49 -7.11
N ASP A 69 18.18 -1.34 -8.34
CA ASP A 69 18.53 -0.02 -8.89
C ASP A 69 17.32 0.93 -8.91
N ALA A 70 17.57 2.24 -8.77
CA ALA A 70 16.55 3.28 -8.75
C ALA A 70 15.58 3.20 -9.93
N ARG A 71 16.03 2.75 -11.11
CA ARG A 71 15.18 2.57 -12.29
C ARG A 71 13.99 1.65 -12.04
N PHE A 72 14.12 0.65 -11.16
CA PHE A 72 13.05 -0.31 -10.87
C PHE A 72 11.93 0.27 -10.00
N TYR A 73 12.11 1.47 -9.45
CA TYR A 73 11.14 2.18 -8.62
C TYR A 73 10.26 3.16 -9.40
N ASN A 74 10.43 3.26 -10.72
CA ASN A 74 9.73 4.21 -11.58
C ASN A 74 9.83 5.68 -11.07
N PRO A 75 11.05 6.25 -11.00
CA PRO A 75 11.27 7.60 -10.47
C PRO A 75 10.53 8.67 -11.28
N ASP A 76 10.30 8.46 -12.58
CA ASP A 76 9.57 9.40 -13.42
C ASP A 76 8.06 9.39 -13.14
N GLY A 77 7.51 8.27 -12.69
CA GLY A 77 6.09 8.12 -12.33
C GLY A 77 5.69 8.70 -10.98
N ILE A 78 6.65 9.10 -10.13
CA ILE A 78 6.38 9.77 -8.85
C ILE A 78 6.47 11.29 -8.98
N SER A 79 5.67 12.01 -8.21
CA SER A 79 5.65 13.48 -8.24
C SER A 79 7.01 14.07 -7.81
N VAL A 80 7.37 15.24 -8.34
CA VAL A 80 8.65 15.91 -8.01
C VAL A 80 8.81 16.12 -6.50
N ASN A 81 7.72 16.44 -5.79
CA ASN A 81 7.74 16.62 -4.33
C ASN A 81 8.00 15.32 -3.58
N THR A 82 7.68 14.18 -4.17
CA THR A 82 7.87 12.83 -3.60
C THR A 82 9.25 12.27 -3.92
N ARG A 83 9.99 12.81 -4.90
CA ARG A 83 11.33 12.34 -5.29
C ARG A 83 12.45 12.72 -4.30
N LYS A 84 12.15 13.55 -3.30
CA LYS A 84 13.13 14.10 -2.34
C LYS A 84 13.27 13.25 -1.08
#